data_AF-A0A519PL81-F1
#
_entry.id   AF-A0A519PL81-F1
#
_cell.length_a   1.000
_cell.length_b   1.000
_cell.length_c   1.000
_cell.angle_alpha   90.00
_cell.angle_beta   90.00
_cell.angle_gamma   90.00
#
_symmetry.space_group_name_H-M   'P 1'
#
loop_
_entity.id
_entity.type
_entity.pdbx_description
1 polymer ?
#
loop_
_entity_poly.entity_id
_entity_poly.type
_entity_poly.pdbx_seq_one_letter_code
_entity_poly.pdbx_strand_id
1 'polypeptide(L)'
;MSAHRSRQRLLNSTVAVATAGALVFAPLASLAQEGARVADPIVIRVGSTAEFTKVEFAGVIGARARVRRVGQQVVVRVGTTAAPDVSLLKVNPPPGVTGVETRAVQGGTDIILTLAEGADVRNGAADGSVWLNLYPTKPEGEAPAPAAPVSAVTPVAAQVSPDKAVLIFRWSTPVGAAVFRRGGAVWIVFDAATRFDMQSRGALGPAGEARWATGPDYSVVRIDAPENVAVTAVGEGSSWTVTLGGPTGASMRTTL
;
A
#
# COMPACT_ATOMS: atom_id res chain seq x y z
N MET A 1 -21.29 -2.60 -86.50
CA MET A 1 -20.74 -3.36 -87.65
C MET A 1 -19.68 -4.29 -87.12
N SER A 2 -19.90 -5.59 -87.21
CA SER A 2 -18.92 -6.62 -86.84
C SER A 2 -17.87 -6.77 -87.93
N ALA A 3 -16.59 -6.84 -87.55
CA ALA A 3 -15.54 -7.46 -88.35
C ALA A 3 -14.54 -8.05 -87.35
N HIS A 4 -14.44 -9.38 -87.25
CA HIS A 4 -13.47 -10.19 -87.99
C HIS A 4 -12.02 -9.72 -87.74
N ARG A 5 -11.03 -10.55 -87.43
CA ARG A 5 -10.89 -12.00 -87.35
C ARG A 5 -9.42 -12.18 -86.92
N SER A 6 -9.18 -13.13 -86.03
CA SER A 6 -7.96 -13.95 -85.87
C SER A 6 -6.69 -13.56 -86.66
N ARG A 7 -5.54 -13.56 -85.97
CA ARG A 7 -4.36 -14.37 -86.32
C ARG A 7 -3.28 -14.22 -85.23
N GLN A 8 -2.86 -15.34 -84.64
CA GLN A 8 -1.57 -16.02 -84.94
C GLN A 8 -0.37 -15.22 -84.43
N ARG A 9 0.67 -15.77 -83.82
CA ARG A 9 1.09 -17.14 -83.45
C ARG A 9 2.39 -16.90 -82.66
N LEU A 10 2.65 -17.73 -81.64
CA LEU A 10 3.94 -18.33 -81.22
C LEU A 10 5.26 -17.59 -81.59
N LEU A 11 6.34 -17.56 -80.83
CA LEU A 11 6.86 -18.19 -79.61
C LEU A 11 8.23 -17.48 -79.41
N ASN A 12 8.87 -17.70 -78.25
CA ASN A 12 10.33 -17.78 -78.00
C ASN A 12 10.64 -17.09 -76.66
N SER A 13 11.46 -17.54 -75.72
CA SER A 13 12.15 -18.78 -75.35
C SER A 13 12.90 -18.40 -74.05
N THR A 14 13.05 -19.32 -73.08
CA THR A 14 14.19 -19.42 -72.11
C THR A 14 14.38 -18.25 -71.09
N VAL A 15 14.60 -18.38 -69.77
CA VAL A 15 15.31 -19.30 -68.83
C VAL A 15 14.74 -18.98 -67.41
N ALA A 16 14.16 -19.93 -66.64
CA ALA A 16 14.70 -20.83 -65.59
C ALA A 16 14.84 -20.29 -64.13
N VAL A 17 14.53 -21.21 -63.18
CA VAL A 17 14.92 -21.34 -61.74
C VAL A 17 14.15 -20.46 -60.74
N ALA A 18 13.08 -20.94 -60.08
CA ALA A 18 12.94 -21.83 -58.91
C ALA A 18 13.00 -21.12 -57.54
N THR A 19 11.95 -21.25 -56.73
CA THR A 19 11.97 -21.76 -55.32
C THR A 19 10.57 -21.71 -54.70
N ALA A 20 10.32 -22.72 -53.86
CA ALA A 20 9.05 -23.10 -53.26
C ALA A 20 8.59 -22.20 -52.11
N GLY A 21 7.28 -22.19 -51.83
CA GLY A 21 6.73 -21.63 -50.60
C GLY A 21 5.22 -21.50 -50.62
N ALA A 22 4.50 -22.61 -50.43
CA ALA A 22 3.07 -22.58 -50.13
C ALA A 22 2.87 -22.12 -48.67
N LEU A 23 2.21 -20.98 -48.46
CA LEU A 23 1.64 -20.65 -47.16
C LEU A 23 0.13 -20.73 -47.26
N VAL A 24 -0.40 -21.82 -46.71
CA VAL A 24 -1.81 -22.02 -46.40
C VAL A 24 -2.17 -21.05 -45.28
N PHE A 25 -3.03 -20.07 -45.56
CA PHE A 25 -3.64 -19.25 -44.51
C PHE A 25 -4.68 -20.12 -43.77
N ALA A 26 -4.31 -20.63 -42.61
CA ALA A 26 -5.25 -21.20 -41.65
C ALA A 26 -6.13 -20.07 -41.07
N PRO A 27 -7.43 -20.32 -40.78
CA PRO A 27 -8.24 -19.35 -40.09
C PRO A 27 -7.73 -19.26 -38.65
N LEU A 28 -7.30 -18.08 -38.22
CA LEU A 28 -6.98 -17.83 -36.82
C LEU A 28 -8.28 -17.94 -36.02
N ALA A 29 -8.43 -19.10 -35.38
CA ALA A 29 -9.44 -19.36 -34.39
C ALA A 29 -9.40 -18.26 -33.32
N SER A 30 -10.57 -17.67 -33.06
CA SER A 30 -10.83 -16.88 -31.86
C SER A 30 -10.72 -17.79 -30.63
N LEU A 31 -9.51 -17.93 -30.10
CA LEU A 31 -9.23 -18.63 -28.85
C LEU A 31 -8.14 -17.88 -28.10
N ALA A 32 -8.54 -16.80 -27.44
CA ALA A 32 -8.01 -16.38 -26.14
C ALA A 32 -8.61 -15.02 -25.77
N GLN A 33 -9.94 -14.95 -25.74
CA GLN A 33 -10.56 -14.22 -24.63
C GLN A 33 -10.44 -15.17 -23.44
N GLU A 34 -9.19 -15.37 -22.98
CA GLU A 34 -8.91 -15.86 -21.64
C GLU A 34 -9.66 -14.86 -20.78
N GLY A 35 -10.82 -15.29 -20.27
CA GLY A 35 -11.62 -14.47 -19.40
C GLY A 35 -10.67 -13.96 -18.35
N ALA A 36 -10.41 -12.64 -18.36
CA ALA A 36 -9.94 -11.96 -17.19
C ALA A 36 -10.94 -12.38 -16.13
N ARG A 37 -10.58 -13.39 -15.32
CA ARG A 37 -11.38 -13.78 -14.16
C ARG A 37 -11.59 -12.44 -13.50
N VAL A 38 -12.84 -11.97 -13.46
CA VAL A 38 -13.18 -10.77 -12.74
C VAL A 38 -12.69 -11.06 -11.34
N ALA A 39 -11.51 -10.54 -11.00
CA ALA A 39 -10.93 -10.77 -9.70
C ALA A 39 -11.99 -10.31 -8.74
N ASP A 40 -12.36 -11.17 -7.78
CA ASP A 40 -13.42 -10.83 -6.84
C ASP A 40 -13.11 -9.42 -6.31
N PRO A 41 -14.00 -8.44 -6.54
CA PRO A 41 -13.67 -7.05 -6.26
C PRO A 41 -13.32 -6.84 -4.79
N ILE A 42 -13.68 -7.80 -3.93
CA ILE A 42 -13.18 -7.96 -2.57
C ILE A 42 -12.64 -9.39 -2.35
N VAL A 43 -11.38 -9.50 -1.93
CA VAL A 43 -10.78 -10.79 -1.54
C VAL A 43 -10.48 -10.73 -0.05
N ILE A 44 -11.10 -11.62 0.74
CA ILE A 44 -10.83 -11.74 2.16
C ILE A 44 -9.75 -12.80 2.38
N ARG A 45 -8.64 -12.42 3.01
CA ARG A 45 -7.53 -13.31 3.36
C ARG A 45 -7.39 -13.39 4.87
N VAL A 46 -7.00 -14.56 5.36
CA VAL A 46 -6.75 -14.79 6.79
C VAL A 46 -5.37 -15.41 6.93
N GLY A 47 -4.53 -14.80 7.75
CA GLY A 47 -3.23 -15.33 8.14
C GLY A 47 -3.09 -15.28 9.66
N SER A 48 -2.61 -16.35 10.27
CA SER A 48 -2.46 -16.43 11.72
C SER A 48 -0.99 -16.45 12.09
N THR A 49 -0.65 -15.72 13.15
CA THR A 49 0.64 -15.81 13.85
C THR A 49 0.40 -16.44 15.23
N ALA A 50 1.47 -16.59 16.03
CA ALA A 50 1.32 -17.05 17.41
C ALA A 50 0.56 -16.03 18.29
N GLU A 51 0.57 -14.75 17.94
CA GLU A 51 0.10 -13.65 18.80
C GLU A 51 -1.23 -13.06 18.33
N PHE A 52 -1.50 -13.07 17.02
CA PHE A 52 -2.71 -12.50 16.45
C PHE A 52 -3.13 -13.18 15.15
N THR A 53 -4.39 -12.99 14.77
CA THR A 53 -4.89 -13.36 13.44
C THR A 53 -5.10 -12.11 12.60
N LYS A 54 -4.41 -12.05 11.47
CA LYS A 54 -4.56 -11.01 10.45
C LYS A 54 -5.70 -11.36 9.49
N VAL A 55 -6.66 -10.46 9.34
CA VAL A 55 -7.71 -10.52 8.33
C VAL A 55 -7.51 -9.37 7.36
N GLU A 56 -7.30 -9.65 6.08
CA GLU A 56 -7.09 -8.65 5.04
C GLU A 56 -8.24 -8.60 4.05
N PHE A 57 -8.75 -7.39 3.80
CA PHE A 57 -9.71 -7.07 2.77
C PHE A 57 -8.95 -6.48 1.58
N ALA A 58 -8.57 -7.34 0.64
CA ALA A 58 -7.85 -6.99 -0.57
C ALA A 58 -8.82 -6.78 -1.75
N GLY A 59 -8.27 -6.39 -2.90
CA GLY A 59 -9.04 -6.07 -4.10
C GLY A 59 -9.53 -4.62 -4.12
N VAL A 60 -10.04 -4.16 -5.25
CA VAL A 60 -10.37 -2.74 -5.49
C VAL A 60 -11.37 -2.19 -4.47
N ILE A 61 -12.34 -3.01 -4.05
CA ILE A 61 -13.34 -2.64 -3.05
C ILE A 61 -12.78 -2.82 -1.64
N GLY A 62 -12.07 -3.93 -1.37
CA GLY A 62 -11.45 -4.18 -0.06
C GLY A 62 -10.45 -3.10 0.36
N ALA A 63 -9.62 -2.62 -0.58
CA ALA A 63 -8.66 -1.52 -0.39
C ALA A 63 -9.31 -0.21 0.10
N ARG A 64 -10.62 -0.05 -0.14
CA ARG A 64 -11.40 1.15 0.18
C ARG A 64 -12.31 0.93 1.39
N ALA A 65 -12.24 -0.23 2.05
CA ALA A 65 -13.05 -0.51 3.22
C ALA A 65 -12.82 0.53 4.34
N ARG A 66 -13.82 0.69 5.20
CA ARG A 66 -13.75 1.55 6.37
C ARG A 66 -14.04 0.72 7.61
N VAL A 67 -13.16 0.80 8.59
CA VAL A 67 -13.29 0.03 9.84
C VAL A 67 -13.74 0.95 10.96
N ARG A 68 -14.71 0.50 11.76
CA ARG A 68 -15.16 1.19 12.97
C ARG A 68 -15.43 0.19 14.08
N ARG A 69 -14.94 0.47 15.30
CA ARG A 69 -15.25 -0.32 16.50
C ARG A 69 -16.41 0.31 17.26
N VAL A 70 -17.39 -0.52 17.66
CA VAL A 70 -18.57 -0.14 18.45
C VAL A 70 -18.73 -1.17 19.56
N GLY A 71 -18.22 -0.87 20.75
CA GLY A 71 -18.14 -1.84 21.84
C GLY A 71 -17.31 -3.07 21.44
N GLN A 72 -17.93 -4.26 21.52
CA GLN A 72 -17.32 -5.52 21.09
C GLN A 72 -17.45 -5.78 19.59
N GLN A 73 -18.16 -4.94 18.83
CA GLN A 73 -18.33 -5.14 17.40
C GLN A 73 -17.30 -4.35 16.59
N VAL A 74 -16.71 -5.01 15.59
CA VAL A 74 -15.88 -4.40 14.56
C VAL A 74 -16.68 -4.41 13.27
N VAL A 75 -17.03 -3.22 12.79
CA VAL A 75 -17.80 -3.03 11.56
C VAL A 75 -16.85 -2.64 10.44
N VAL A 76 -16.76 -3.48 9.42
CA VAL A 76 -16.01 -3.23 8.19
C VAL A 76 -17.00 -2.90 7.08
N ARG A 77 -17.11 -1.61 6.76
CA ARG A 77 -17.95 -1.08 5.70
C ARG A 77 -17.25 -1.23 4.36
N VAL A 78 -17.87 -1.95 3.43
CA VAL A 78 -17.39 -2.11 2.05
C VAL A 78 -18.38 -1.53 1.05
N GLY A 79 -17.87 -0.88 0.00
CA GLY A 79 -18.68 -0.19 -1.01
C GLY A 79 -19.31 -1.10 -2.07
N THR A 80 -19.73 -2.31 -1.70
CA THR A 80 -20.41 -3.27 -2.58
C THR A 80 -21.79 -3.62 -2.03
N THR A 81 -22.80 -3.62 -2.89
CA THR A 81 -24.17 -4.05 -2.55
C THR A 81 -24.32 -5.56 -2.56
N ALA A 82 -23.47 -6.29 -3.30
CA ALA A 82 -23.36 -7.73 -3.19
C ALA A 82 -22.64 -8.08 -1.89
N ALA A 83 -23.20 -9.00 -1.11
CA ALA A 83 -22.62 -9.43 0.16
C ALA A 83 -21.29 -10.15 -0.09
N PRO A 84 -20.17 -9.71 0.53
CA PRO A 84 -18.89 -10.40 0.45
C PRO A 84 -18.98 -11.81 1.04
N ASP A 85 -18.21 -12.74 0.49
CA ASP A 85 -18.13 -14.09 1.05
C ASP A 85 -17.33 -14.08 2.37
N VAL A 86 -18.04 -14.26 3.47
CA VAL A 86 -17.49 -14.40 4.83
C VAL A 86 -17.61 -15.83 5.36
N SER A 87 -17.94 -16.80 4.51
CA SER A 87 -18.23 -18.18 4.92
C SER A 87 -17.05 -18.80 5.64
N LEU A 88 -15.82 -18.54 5.18
CA LEU A 88 -14.61 -19.03 5.83
C LEU A 88 -14.46 -18.51 7.27
N LEU A 89 -14.77 -17.22 7.49
CA LEU A 89 -14.72 -16.59 8.81
C LEU A 89 -15.83 -17.10 9.75
N LYS A 90 -16.95 -17.59 9.20
CA LYS A 90 -18.04 -18.19 9.98
C LYS A 90 -17.74 -19.64 10.34
N VAL A 91 -17.20 -20.41 9.40
CA VAL A 91 -16.85 -21.83 9.58
C VAL A 91 -15.66 -21.99 10.51
N ASN A 92 -14.65 -21.12 10.38
CA ASN A 92 -13.47 -21.12 11.22
C ASN A 92 -13.19 -19.69 11.71
N PRO A 93 -13.90 -19.24 12.76
CA PRO A 93 -13.73 -17.88 13.27
C PRO A 93 -12.32 -17.68 13.84
N PRO A 94 -11.70 -16.51 13.58
CA PRO A 94 -10.44 -16.17 14.22
C PRO A 94 -10.53 -16.26 15.75
N PRO A 95 -9.47 -16.70 16.45
CA PRO A 95 -9.41 -16.64 17.90
C PRO A 95 -9.76 -15.23 18.42
N GLY A 96 -10.66 -15.16 19.41
CA GLY A 96 -11.18 -13.89 19.92
C GLY A 96 -12.40 -13.33 19.18
N VAL A 97 -12.89 -14.01 18.14
CA VAL A 97 -14.13 -13.64 17.44
C VAL A 97 -15.22 -14.65 17.77
N THR A 98 -16.33 -14.18 18.33
CA THR A 98 -17.50 -15.01 18.71
C THR A 98 -18.59 -15.02 17.65
N GLY A 99 -18.57 -14.07 16.72
CA GLY A 99 -19.56 -14.00 15.65
C GLY A 99 -19.07 -13.23 14.44
N VAL A 100 -19.52 -13.65 13.25
CA VAL A 100 -19.27 -12.95 11.99
C VAL A 100 -20.57 -12.92 11.20
N GLU A 101 -21.03 -11.73 10.84
CA GLU A 101 -22.24 -11.55 10.04
C GLU A 101 -22.05 -10.47 8.96
N THR A 102 -22.95 -10.47 7.98
CA THR A 102 -23.00 -9.43 6.94
C THR A 102 -24.35 -8.74 7.00
N ARG A 103 -24.36 -7.42 6.90
CA ARG A 103 -25.56 -6.59 6.88
C ARG A 103 -25.53 -5.67 5.68
N ALA A 104 -26.53 -5.78 4.80
CA ALA A 104 -26.74 -4.81 3.74
C ALA A 104 -27.19 -3.48 4.34
N VAL A 105 -26.63 -2.37 3.88
CA VAL A 105 -27.07 -1.01 4.25
C VAL A 105 -27.02 -0.13 3.00
N GLN A 106 -27.48 1.11 3.11
CA GLN A 106 -27.45 2.05 1.99
C GLN A 106 -26.01 2.23 1.46
N GLY A 107 -25.81 1.97 0.17
CA GLY A 107 -24.52 2.17 -0.49
C GLY A 107 -23.43 1.12 -0.21
N GLY A 108 -23.76 -0.05 0.35
CA GLY A 108 -22.82 -1.17 0.43
C GLY A 108 -23.12 -2.24 1.49
N THR A 109 -22.12 -3.05 1.88
CA THR A 109 -22.26 -4.15 2.87
C THR A 109 -21.35 -3.99 4.09
N ASP A 110 -21.92 -4.19 5.28
CA ASP A 110 -21.20 -4.15 6.56
C ASP A 110 -20.86 -5.59 6.90
N ILE A 111 -19.57 -5.86 7.08
CA ILE A 111 -19.08 -7.11 7.67
C ILE A 111 -18.88 -6.81 9.16
N ILE A 112 -19.60 -7.51 10.01
CA ILE A 112 -19.63 -7.28 11.45
C ILE A 112 -18.95 -8.47 12.13
N LEU A 113 -17.84 -8.21 12.81
CA LEU A 113 -17.15 -9.19 13.66
C LEU A 113 -17.46 -8.87 15.12
N THR A 114 -18.02 -9.81 15.86
CA THR A 114 -18.24 -9.70 17.30
C THR A 114 -17.05 -10.30 18.02
N LEU A 115 -16.36 -9.50 18.83
CA LEU A 115 -15.21 -9.91 19.62
C LEU A 115 -15.65 -10.56 20.93
N ALA A 116 -14.90 -11.56 21.38
CA ALA A 116 -15.01 -12.12 22.72
C ALA A 116 -14.71 -11.06 23.78
N GLU A 117 -15.19 -11.29 25.01
CA GLU A 117 -14.76 -10.47 26.13
C GLU A 117 -13.24 -10.57 26.33
N GLY A 118 -12.60 -9.43 26.53
CA GLY A 118 -11.14 -9.34 26.62
C GLY A 118 -10.41 -9.41 25.29
N ALA A 119 -11.03 -9.74 24.16
CA ALA A 119 -10.35 -9.72 22.86
C ALA A 119 -10.11 -8.28 22.36
N ASP A 120 -9.04 -8.10 21.59
CA ASP A 120 -8.68 -6.79 21.04
C ASP A 120 -8.47 -6.81 19.52
N VAL A 121 -8.49 -5.63 18.89
CA VAL A 121 -8.35 -5.47 17.45
C VAL A 121 -7.54 -4.22 17.13
N ARG A 122 -6.55 -4.40 16.25
CA ARG A 122 -5.85 -3.30 15.57
C ARG A 122 -6.24 -3.30 14.10
N ASN A 123 -6.29 -2.15 13.45
CA ASN A 123 -6.62 -2.05 12.04
C ASN A 123 -5.72 -1.04 11.32
N GLY A 124 -5.58 -1.20 10.01
CA GLY A 124 -4.82 -0.27 9.18
C GLY A 124 -4.99 -0.55 7.69
N ALA A 125 -4.23 0.17 6.87
CA ALA A 125 -4.24 0.00 5.42
C ALA A 125 -2.81 0.00 4.87
N ALA A 126 -2.45 -1.05 4.14
CA ALA A 126 -1.15 -1.26 3.51
C ALA A 126 -1.32 -2.12 2.25
N ASP A 127 -0.44 -1.94 1.26
CA ASP A 127 -0.35 -2.82 0.08
C ASP A 127 -1.68 -3.03 -0.67
N GLY A 128 -2.48 -1.96 -0.79
CA GLY A 128 -3.77 -2.01 -1.47
C GLY A 128 -4.82 -2.86 -0.74
N SER A 129 -4.67 -3.06 0.57
CA SER A 129 -5.60 -3.82 1.41
C SER A 129 -5.88 -3.08 2.71
N VAL A 130 -7.09 -3.25 3.24
CA VAL A 130 -7.42 -2.89 4.62
C VAL A 130 -7.24 -4.14 5.46
N TRP A 131 -6.58 -4.05 6.61
CA TRP A 131 -6.31 -5.22 7.46
C TRP A 131 -6.80 -5.01 8.90
N LEU A 132 -7.10 -6.12 9.57
CA LEU A 132 -7.40 -6.25 10.99
C LEU A 132 -6.41 -7.24 11.61
N ASN A 133 -5.78 -6.90 12.73
CA ASN A 133 -5.08 -7.86 13.58
C ASN A 133 -5.96 -8.11 14.81
N LEU A 134 -6.39 -9.35 14.97
CA LEU A 134 -7.31 -9.81 16.02
C LEU A 134 -6.54 -10.56 17.09
N TYR A 135 -6.72 -10.17 18.35
CA TYR A 135 -6.03 -10.73 19.51
C TYR A 135 -7.05 -11.45 20.42
N PRO A 136 -6.90 -12.76 20.66
CA PRO A 136 -7.88 -13.56 21.40
C PRO A 136 -8.06 -13.14 22.86
N THR A 137 -6.98 -12.69 23.47
CA THR A 137 -6.96 -11.97 24.73
C THR A 137 -6.17 -10.71 24.48
N LYS A 138 -6.64 -9.59 25.04
CA LYS A 138 -5.86 -8.38 25.16
C LYS A 138 -4.56 -8.82 25.82
N PRO A 139 -3.40 -8.62 25.17
CA PRO A 139 -2.15 -8.95 25.82
C PRO A 139 -2.12 -8.18 27.15
N GLU A 140 -2.17 -8.91 28.26
CA GLU A 140 -2.02 -8.36 29.60
C GLU A 140 -0.57 -7.88 29.68
N GLY A 141 -0.38 -6.58 29.41
CA GLY A 141 0.88 -5.97 29.01
C GLY A 141 0.70 -4.74 28.11
N GLU A 142 -0.43 -4.65 27.41
CA GLU A 142 -0.88 -3.44 26.70
C GLU A 142 -2.28 -3.04 27.21
N ALA A 143 -2.38 -2.74 28.50
CA ALA A 143 -3.29 -1.67 28.87
C ALA A 143 -2.71 -0.39 28.25
N PRO A 144 -3.48 0.41 27.48
CA PRO A 144 -2.99 1.74 27.16
C PRO A 144 -2.77 2.40 28.51
N ALA A 145 -1.51 2.65 28.86
CA ALA A 145 -1.22 3.52 29.98
C ALA A 145 -2.09 4.76 29.77
N PRO A 146 -2.81 5.27 30.80
CA PRO A 146 -3.51 6.52 30.66
C PRO A 146 -2.52 7.48 30.04
N ALA A 147 -2.83 7.99 28.85
CA ALA A 147 -1.91 8.79 28.08
C ALA A 147 -1.42 9.91 28.99
N ALA A 148 -0.21 9.74 29.53
CA ALA A 148 0.49 10.86 30.12
C ALA A 148 0.48 11.90 29.00
N PRO A 149 0.09 13.15 29.29
CA PRO A 149 0.10 14.17 28.25
C PRO A 149 1.48 14.10 27.60
N VAL A 150 1.52 13.86 26.29
CA VAL A 150 2.74 13.81 25.46
C VAL A 150 3.52 15.11 25.67
N SER A 151 4.30 15.14 26.74
CA SER A 151 5.08 16.28 27.22
C SER A 151 6.53 16.15 26.77
N ALA A 152 6.90 14.99 26.24
CA ALA A 152 8.11 14.83 25.46
C ALA A 152 7.91 15.57 24.13
N VAL A 153 8.63 16.67 23.98
CA VAL A 153 8.79 17.38 22.73
C VAL A 153 10.16 16.99 22.18
N THR A 154 10.18 16.29 21.06
CA THR A 154 11.41 15.90 20.37
C THR A 154 11.88 17.08 19.51
N PRO A 155 13.07 17.65 19.76
CA PRO A 155 13.58 18.75 18.94
C PRO A 155 13.96 18.23 17.55
N VAL A 156 13.58 18.97 16.53
CA VAL A 156 13.96 18.70 15.14
C VAL A 156 14.84 19.83 14.65
N ALA A 157 16.12 19.55 14.45
CA ALA A 157 17.01 20.51 13.79
C ALA A 157 16.81 20.38 12.28
N ALA A 158 16.49 21.50 11.63
CA ALA A 158 16.32 21.56 10.17
C ALA A 158 17.39 22.48 9.57
N GLN A 159 18.20 21.92 8.67
CA GLN A 159 19.11 22.71 7.82
C GLN A 159 18.53 22.70 6.40
N VAL A 160 17.98 23.84 5.99
CA VAL A 160 17.31 23.99 4.69
C VAL A 160 18.16 24.86 3.75
N SER A 161 18.30 24.41 2.52
CA SER A 161 18.93 25.10 1.40
C SER A 161 18.08 24.92 0.14
N PRO A 162 18.29 25.71 -0.93
CA PRO A 162 17.47 25.63 -2.14
C PRO A 162 17.40 24.24 -2.77
N ASP A 163 18.50 23.49 -2.70
CA ASP A 163 18.64 22.18 -3.34
C ASP A 163 18.54 21.00 -2.37
N LYS A 164 18.50 21.25 -1.05
CA LYS A 164 18.58 20.20 -0.03
C LYS A 164 17.98 20.63 1.30
N ALA A 165 17.27 19.74 1.97
CA ALA A 165 16.93 19.85 3.38
C ALA A 165 17.48 18.65 4.18
N VAL A 166 18.03 18.91 5.34
CA VAL A 166 18.49 17.89 6.29
C VAL A 166 17.71 18.07 7.59
N LEU A 167 16.99 17.03 7.99
CA LEU A 167 16.23 16.95 9.23
C LEU A 167 16.95 16.02 10.20
N ILE A 168 17.21 16.49 11.41
CA ILE A 168 17.86 15.71 12.46
C ILE A 168 16.90 15.62 13.64
N PHE A 169 16.41 14.41 13.90
CA PHE A 169 15.52 14.08 15.00
C PHE A 169 16.36 13.51 16.15
N ARG A 170 16.36 14.19 17.30
CA ARG A 170 17.14 13.78 18.48
C ARG A 170 16.24 13.22 19.56
N TRP A 171 16.40 11.92 19.84
CA TRP A 171 15.66 11.21 20.86
C TRP A 171 16.47 11.04 22.14
N SER A 172 15.80 10.96 23.29
CA SER A 172 16.43 10.67 24.58
C SER A 172 16.83 9.19 24.73
N THR A 173 16.22 8.30 23.95
CA THR A 173 16.51 6.87 23.88
C THR A 173 16.54 6.44 22.41
N PRO A 174 17.20 5.32 22.05
CA PRO A 174 17.11 4.77 20.70
C PRO A 174 15.66 4.47 20.32
N VAL A 175 15.24 4.91 19.13
CA VAL A 175 13.88 4.74 18.59
C VAL A 175 13.95 4.20 17.16
N GLY A 176 13.14 3.19 16.86
CA GLY A 176 13.01 2.65 15.50
C GLY A 176 12.28 3.62 14.58
N ALA A 177 12.70 3.71 13.31
CA ALA A 177 12.03 4.53 12.32
C ALA A 177 11.93 3.86 10.95
N ALA A 178 10.88 4.21 10.22
CA ALA A 178 10.69 3.85 8.82
C ALA A 178 10.56 5.12 7.97
N VAL A 179 11.36 5.23 6.90
CA VAL A 179 11.31 6.34 5.95
C VAL A 179 11.00 5.80 4.56
N PHE A 180 9.90 6.25 3.97
CA PHE A 180 9.44 5.74 2.67
C PHE A 180 8.66 6.81 1.89
N ARG A 181 8.46 6.57 0.58
CA ARG A 181 7.69 7.47 -0.29
C ARG A 181 6.30 6.90 -0.54
N ARG A 182 5.26 7.74 -0.45
CA ARG A 182 3.85 7.38 -0.76
C ARG A 182 3.03 8.63 -1.09
N GLY A 183 2.38 8.62 -2.26
CA GLY A 183 1.39 9.64 -2.65
C GLY A 183 1.97 11.06 -2.79
N GLY A 184 3.11 11.20 -3.47
CA GLY A 184 3.78 12.50 -3.65
C GLY A 184 4.45 13.06 -2.39
N ALA A 185 4.59 12.25 -1.35
CA ALA A 185 5.18 12.64 -0.08
C ALA A 185 6.19 11.61 0.43
N VAL A 186 7.12 12.09 1.24
CA VAL A 186 7.96 11.28 2.12
C VAL A 186 7.27 11.15 3.46
N TRP A 187 7.20 9.93 3.96
CA TRP A 187 6.69 9.59 5.27
C TRP A 187 7.85 9.13 6.14
N ILE A 188 7.93 9.69 7.33
CA ILE A 188 8.86 9.30 8.39
C ILE A 188 7.98 8.86 9.56
N VAL A 189 8.10 7.60 9.97
CA VAL A 189 7.32 7.03 11.08
C VAL A 189 8.30 6.58 12.16
N PHE A 190 8.07 6.97 13.40
CA PHE A 190 8.84 6.56 14.57
C PHE A 190 7.99 5.72 15.52
N ASP A 191 8.58 4.65 16.05
CA ASP A 191 7.99 3.77 17.09
C ASP A 191 8.12 4.41 18.48
N ALA A 192 7.69 5.67 18.58
CA ALA A 192 7.57 6.39 19.84
C ALA A 192 6.60 7.57 19.67
N ALA A 193 5.69 7.71 20.63
CA ALA A 193 4.79 8.86 20.70
C ALA A 193 5.55 10.09 21.22
N THR A 194 5.69 11.10 20.38
CA THR A 194 6.25 12.40 20.74
C THR A 194 5.57 13.52 19.96
N ARG A 195 5.66 14.74 20.44
CA ARG A 195 5.41 15.93 19.64
C ARG A 195 6.73 16.40 19.04
N PHE A 196 6.74 16.84 17.80
CA PHE A 196 7.96 17.41 17.21
C PHE A 196 7.97 18.92 17.34
N ASP A 197 9.05 19.47 17.91
CA ASP A 197 9.34 20.90 17.77
C ASP A 197 9.99 21.13 16.40
N MET A 198 9.14 21.20 15.37
CA MET A 198 9.54 21.61 14.03
C MET A 198 9.41 23.12 13.93
N GLN A 199 10.50 23.82 14.21
CA GLN A 199 10.54 25.29 14.15
C GLN A 199 10.36 25.82 12.72
N SER A 200 10.57 24.99 11.70
CA SER A 200 10.34 25.29 10.29
C SER A 200 8.90 25.00 9.88
N ARG A 201 8.03 26.01 9.98
CA ARG A 201 6.67 26.02 9.40
C ARG A 201 6.64 26.35 7.90
N GLY A 202 7.71 26.06 7.16
CA GLY A 202 7.90 26.45 5.76
C GLY A 202 8.42 25.31 4.89
N ALA A 203 8.45 25.54 3.58
CA ALA A 203 8.93 24.56 2.59
C ALA A 203 10.38 24.11 2.89
N LEU A 204 10.63 22.82 2.81
CA LEU A 204 11.92 22.18 3.07
C LEU A 204 12.79 22.15 1.79
N GLY A 205 13.04 23.34 1.22
CA GLY A 205 13.86 23.49 0.01
C GLY A 205 13.19 22.86 -1.21
N PRO A 206 13.80 21.84 -1.86
CA PRO A 206 13.16 21.14 -2.98
C PRO A 206 11.99 20.26 -2.52
N ALA A 207 11.93 19.92 -1.24
CA ALA A 207 10.76 19.34 -0.61
C ALA A 207 9.80 20.45 -0.16
N GLY A 208 8.50 20.18 -0.24
CA GLY A 208 7.45 21.11 0.14
C GLY A 208 7.20 21.14 1.65
N GLU A 209 5.93 21.26 2.02
CA GLU A 209 5.50 21.42 3.41
C GLU A 209 5.68 20.13 4.22
N ALA A 210 6.11 20.29 5.47
CA ALA A 210 6.15 19.23 6.46
C ALA A 210 4.99 19.35 7.45
N ARG A 211 4.32 18.24 7.70
CA ARG A 211 3.22 18.11 8.67
C ARG A 211 3.48 16.91 9.55
N TRP A 212 3.15 16.98 10.82
CA TRP A 212 3.33 15.86 11.74
C TRP A 212 2.05 15.54 12.52
N ALA A 213 1.96 14.31 12.98
CA ALA A 213 0.91 13.82 13.88
C ALA A 213 1.49 12.81 14.87
N THR A 214 0.82 12.67 16.01
CA THR A 214 1.21 11.74 17.08
C THR A 214 0.07 10.76 17.32
N GLY A 215 0.40 9.47 17.31
CA GLY A 215 -0.48 8.38 17.75
C GLY A 215 -0.20 7.98 19.21
N PRO A 216 -0.83 6.89 19.69
CA PRO A 216 -0.66 6.43 21.07
C PRO A 216 0.77 5.98 21.39
N ASP A 217 1.41 5.31 20.44
CA ASP A 217 2.74 4.68 20.57
C ASP A 217 3.70 5.12 19.45
N TYR A 218 3.24 5.89 18.47
CA TYR A 218 4.03 6.30 17.31
C TYR A 218 3.93 7.80 17.04
N SER A 219 4.85 8.29 16.22
CA SER A 219 4.78 9.63 15.65
C SER A 219 5.13 9.61 14.18
N VAL A 220 4.50 10.49 13.40
CA VAL A 220 4.63 10.51 11.95
C VAL A 220 4.88 11.92 11.44
N VAL A 221 5.79 12.04 10.48
CA VAL A 221 6.03 13.25 9.70
C VAL A 221 5.77 12.95 8.23
N ARG A 222 4.92 13.76 7.60
CA ARG A 222 4.63 13.75 6.17
C ARG A 222 5.22 15.00 5.54
N ILE A 223 6.04 14.82 4.52
CA ILE A 223 6.71 15.91 3.81
C ILE A 223 6.34 15.84 2.34
N ASP A 224 5.76 16.89 1.77
CA ASP A 224 5.55 16.95 0.32
C ASP A 224 6.88 16.85 -0.42
N ALA A 225 7.00 15.96 -1.40
CA ALA A 225 8.28 15.68 -2.04
C ALA A 225 8.05 15.22 -3.49
N PRO A 226 8.27 16.12 -4.48
CA PRO A 226 8.23 15.80 -5.90
C PRO A 226 9.10 14.58 -6.25
N GLU A 227 8.73 13.81 -7.29
CA GLU A 227 9.39 12.53 -7.61
C GLU A 227 10.91 12.64 -7.81
N ASN A 228 11.40 13.78 -8.28
CA ASN A 228 12.82 14.09 -8.49
C ASN A 228 13.60 14.41 -7.20
N VAL A 229 12.95 14.52 -6.05
CA VAL A 229 13.63 14.73 -4.76
C VAL A 229 14.13 13.39 -4.22
N ALA A 230 15.46 13.23 -4.17
CA ALA A 230 16.11 12.09 -3.53
C ALA A 230 15.88 12.10 -2.02
N VAL A 231 15.82 10.91 -1.40
CA VAL A 231 15.61 10.75 0.04
C VAL A 231 16.63 9.77 0.58
N THR A 232 17.34 10.16 1.63
CA THR A 232 18.20 9.26 2.41
C THR A 232 17.87 9.39 3.88
N ALA A 233 17.99 8.30 4.62
CA ALA A 233 17.76 8.25 6.05
C ALA A 233 18.84 7.40 6.71
N VAL A 234 19.42 7.91 7.79
CA VAL A 234 20.45 7.22 8.58
C VAL A 234 20.08 7.35 10.04
N GLY A 235 20.01 6.20 10.73
CA GLY A 235 19.83 6.13 12.18
C GLY A 235 21.17 5.83 12.86
N GLU A 236 21.59 6.69 13.79
CA GLU A 236 22.81 6.53 14.58
C GLU A 236 22.47 6.73 16.06
N GLY A 237 22.48 5.63 16.83
CA GLY A 237 22.13 5.65 18.25
C GLY A 237 20.71 6.18 18.49
N SER A 238 20.61 7.36 19.13
CA SER A 238 19.32 8.04 19.41
C SER A 238 19.05 9.20 18.44
N SER A 239 19.74 9.26 17.30
CA SER A 239 19.59 10.29 16.29
C SER A 239 19.17 9.71 14.95
N TRP A 240 18.21 10.36 14.30
CA TRP A 240 17.82 10.07 12.92
C TRP A 240 18.09 11.27 12.03
N THR A 241 18.86 11.08 10.97
CA THR A 241 19.16 12.10 9.97
C THR A 241 18.45 11.73 8.68
N VAL A 242 17.52 12.58 8.23
CA VAL A 242 16.81 12.44 6.96
C VAL A 242 17.21 13.56 6.02
N THR A 243 17.75 13.22 4.87
CA THR A 243 18.14 14.19 3.83
C THR A 243 17.17 14.11 2.66
N LEU A 244 16.69 15.27 2.23
CA LEU A 244 15.78 15.47 1.11
C LEU A 244 16.50 16.33 0.06
N GLY A 245 16.68 15.81 -1.15
CA GLY A 245 17.43 16.50 -2.20
C GLY A 245 18.95 16.43 -2.04
N GLY A 246 19.66 17.31 -2.74
CA GLY A 246 21.11 17.27 -2.92
C GLY A 246 21.55 16.31 -4.04
N PRO A 247 22.85 16.32 -4.39
CA PRO A 247 23.39 15.37 -5.35
C PRO A 247 23.23 13.95 -4.80
N THR A 248 22.76 13.02 -5.64
CA THR A 248 22.64 11.59 -5.31
C THR A 248 24.03 11.02 -5.01
N GLY A 249 24.46 11.11 -3.76
CA GLY A 249 25.79 10.72 -3.29
C GLY A 249 25.74 9.40 -2.55
N ALA A 250 26.48 8.43 -3.08
CA ALA A 250 26.69 7.08 -2.58
C ALA A 250 26.99 7.02 -1.07
N SER A 251 26.54 5.93 -0.43
CA SER A 251 27.03 5.47 0.86
C SER A 251 28.54 5.63 0.93
N MET A 252 29.01 6.56 1.77
CA MET A 252 30.43 6.62 2.11
C MET A 252 30.76 5.36 2.89
N ARG A 253 31.51 4.45 2.24
CA ARG A 253 32.27 3.42 2.92
C ARG A 253 33.15 4.11 3.96
N THR A 254 32.98 3.75 5.23
CA THR A 254 33.99 3.96 6.26
C THR A 254 35.25 3.21 5.83
N THR A 255 36.25 3.94 5.36
CA THR A 255 37.62 3.44 5.29
C THR A 255 38.26 3.75 6.64
N LEU A 256 38.60 2.68 7.36
CA LEU A 256 39.70 2.67 8.34
C LEU A 256 40.98 2.27 7.60
#